data_AF-A0A533X5W1-F1
#
_entry.id   AF-A0A533X5W1-F1
#
_cell.length_a   1.000
_cell.length_b   1.000
_cell.length_c   1.000
_cell.angle_alpha   90.00
_cell.angle_beta   90.00
_cell.angle_gamma   90.00
#
_symmetry.space_group_name_H-M   'P 1'
#
loop_
_entity.id
_entity.type
_entity.pdbx_description
1 polymer ?
#
loop_
_entity_poly.entity_id
_entity_poly.type
_entity_poly.pdbx_seq_one_letter_code
_entity_poly.pdbx_strand_id
1 'polypeptide(L)'
;DSSIAQAIESSAPPLLAAGGIFLAFLFLHWLFMEPKHYGLRGEEYIHKKGVWFYAVVSILLTLLIWYSIPVNAVIAFGAALGSSLFFITHGFRQNAEEREKQMLSAQKMSDWSKILYLEIIDASFSLDGVLGAFAFTLSVPLIVIGSGIGAVAVRQLTARNIESVKKYKYLKNGAMYSIGFLGSIMLANAFGLHLPELISPLATVTILGYFLYRSWKAVGGKGSIVFERRYGGTPGSIAD
;
A
#
# COMPACT_ATOMS: atom_id res chain seq x y z
N ASP A 1 -24.10 21.31 -11.27
CA ASP A 1 -23.26 22.48 -11.54
C ASP A 1 -22.06 22.15 -12.41
N SER A 2 -22.05 22.69 -13.64
CA SER A 2 -20.99 22.52 -14.63
C SER A 2 -19.66 23.17 -14.22
N SER A 3 -19.70 24.17 -13.34
CA SER A 3 -18.51 24.86 -12.81
C SER A 3 -17.67 23.98 -11.87
N ILE A 4 -18.31 23.14 -11.06
CA ILE A 4 -17.62 22.21 -10.15
C ILE A 4 -16.95 21.08 -10.95
N ALA A 5 -17.63 20.58 -11.98
CA ALA A 5 -17.08 19.53 -12.85
C ALA A 5 -15.82 20.00 -13.60
N GLN A 6 -15.83 21.21 -14.16
CA GLN A 6 -14.65 21.80 -14.83
C GLN A 6 -13.50 22.12 -13.85
N ALA A 7 -13.80 22.53 -12.63
CA ALA A 7 -12.78 22.75 -11.60
C ALA A 7 -12.10 21.43 -11.18
N ILE A 8 -12.85 20.34 -11.11
CA ILE A 8 -12.32 18.99 -10.82
C ILE A 8 -11.45 18.49 -11.98
N GLU A 9 -11.90 18.66 -13.23
CA GLU A 9 -11.18 18.19 -14.41
C GLU A 9 -9.85 18.93 -14.63
N SER A 10 -9.83 20.24 -14.41
CA SER A 10 -8.60 21.06 -14.43
C SER A 10 -7.64 20.78 -13.27
N SER A 11 -8.15 20.32 -12.12
CA SER A 11 -7.36 19.97 -10.94
C SER A 11 -6.94 18.49 -10.90
N ALA A 12 -7.45 17.66 -11.80
CA ALA A 12 -7.22 16.23 -11.80
C ALA A 12 -5.75 15.83 -12.10
N PRO A 13 -5.07 16.39 -13.11
CA PRO A 13 -3.68 16.01 -13.41
C PRO A 13 -2.69 16.17 -12.24
N PRO A 14 -2.64 17.30 -11.50
CA PRO A 14 -1.73 17.42 -10.36
C PRO A 14 -2.11 16.52 -9.19
N LEU A 15 -3.41 16.27 -8.97
CA LEU A 15 -3.88 15.37 -7.92
C LEU A 15 -3.48 13.92 -8.21
N LEU A 16 -3.64 13.49 -9.46
CA LEU A 16 -3.21 12.17 -9.93
C LEU A 16 -1.69 12.02 -9.87
N ALA A 17 -0.93 13.07 -10.20
CA ALA A 17 0.52 13.07 -10.05
C ALA A 17 0.96 12.94 -8.58
N ALA A 18 0.32 13.70 -7.68
CA ALA A 18 0.59 13.64 -6.25
C ALA A 18 0.30 12.26 -5.66
N GLY A 19 -0.91 11.73 -5.91
CA GLY A 19 -1.29 10.39 -5.45
C GLY A 19 -0.43 9.29 -6.09
N GLY A 20 -0.12 9.41 -7.37
CA GLY A 20 0.73 8.47 -8.11
C GLY A 20 2.15 8.38 -7.55
N ILE A 21 2.80 9.52 -7.29
CA ILE A 21 4.10 9.57 -6.62
C ILE A 21 4.02 8.97 -5.22
N PHE A 22 3.01 9.35 -4.44
CA PHE A 22 2.84 8.87 -3.07
C PHE A 22 2.74 7.34 -3.03
N LEU A 23 1.87 6.74 -3.85
CA LEU A 23 1.69 5.29 -3.93
C LEU A 23 2.93 4.59 -4.51
N ALA A 24 3.59 5.18 -5.49
CA ALA A 24 4.83 4.63 -6.04
C ALA A 24 5.95 4.60 -4.98
N PHE A 25 6.09 5.65 -4.18
CA PHE A 25 7.08 5.71 -3.11
C PHE A 25 6.72 4.74 -1.99
N LEU A 26 5.44 4.60 -1.64
CA LEU A 26 4.96 3.61 -0.68
C LEU A 26 5.30 2.19 -1.13
N PHE A 27 5.06 1.88 -2.41
CA PHE A 27 5.44 0.60 -3.00
C PHE A 27 6.96 0.38 -2.98
N LEU A 28 7.76 1.37 -3.41
CA LEU A 28 9.22 1.27 -3.42
C LEU A 28 9.78 1.14 -2.01
N HIS A 29 9.21 1.85 -1.04
CA HIS A 29 9.62 1.77 0.35
C HIS A 29 9.42 0.35 0.88
N TRP A 30 8.24 -0.21 0.69
CA TRP A 30 7.99 -1.62 1.02
C TRP A 30 8.92 -2.58 0.24
N LEU A 31 9.20 -2.27 -1.02
CA LEU A 31 10.02 -3.13 -1.86
C LEU A 31 11.48 -3.20 -1.38
N PHE A 32 12.04 -2.09 -0.89
CA PHE A 32 13.44 -1.97 -0.51
C PHE A 32 13.70 -2.10 1.00
N MET A 33 12.80 -1.59 1.84
CA MET A 33 13.05 -1.36 3.27
C MET A 33 12.30 -2.31 4.20
N GLU A 34 11.16 -2.84 3.78
CA GLU A 34 10.35 -3.69 4.67
C GLU A 34 10.77 -5.17 4.63
N PRO A 35 10.96 -5.83 5.80
CA PRO A 35 11.24 -7.25 5.86
C PRO A 35 10.02 -8.02 5.36
N LYS A 36 10.22 -8.83 4.32
CA LYS A 36 9.14 -9.52 3.62
C LYS A 36 9.43 -11.00 3.46
N HIS A 37 8.35 -11.74 3.31
CA HIS A 37 8.42 -13.11 2.85
C HIS A 37 8.44 -13.13 1.33
N TYR A 38 9.62 -13.42 0.78
CA TYR A 38 9.89 -13.40 -0.65
C TYR A 38 8.90 -14.30 -1.40
N GLY A 39 8.05 -13.68 -2.22
CA GLY A 39 7.08 -14.33 -3.10
C GLY A 39 7.58 -14.47 -4.53
N LEU A 40 8.57 -13.65 -4.93
CA LEU A 40 9.17 -13.61 -6.27
C LEU A 40 10.71 -13.70 -6.20
N ARG A 41 11.34 -14.33 -7.21
CA ARG A 41 12.76 -14.72 -7.24
C ARG A 41 13.80 -13.57 -7.19
N GLY A 42 13.39 -12.30 -7.15
CA GLY A 42 14.29 -11.14 -7.11
C GLY A 42 14.18 -10.24 -5.88
N GLU A 43 13.19 -10.46 -5.02
CA GLU A 43 12.88 -9.56 -3.90
C GLU A 43 13.96 -9.56 -2.80
N GLU A 44 14.69 -10.66 -2.63
CA GLU A 44 15.78 -10.78 -1.65
C GLU A 44 17.01 -9.95 -2.04
N TYR A 45 17.30 -9.85 -3.33
CA TYR A 45 18.41 -9.04 -3.84
C TYR A 45 18.15 -7.54 -3.68
N ILE A 46 16.90 -7.13 -3.90
CA ILE A 46 16.47 -5.73 -3.75
C ILE A 46 16.50 -5.31 -2.28
N HIS A 47 15.98 -6.16 -1.38
CA HIS A 47 15.97 -5.88 0.07
C HIS A 47 17.39 -5.76 0.66
N LYS A 48 18.37 -6.56 0.18
CA LYS A 48 19.78 -6.43 0.60
C LYS A 48 20.40 -5.06 0.24
N LYS A 49 19.79 -4.33 -0.71
CA LYS A 49 20.22 -3.00 -1.15
C LYS A 49 19.29 -1.89 -0.65
N GLY A 50 18.65 -2.04 0.50
CA GLY A 50 17.66 -1.09 1.03
C GLY A 50 18.10 0.39 0.99
N VAL A 51 19.39 0.68 1.24
CA VAL A 51 19.98 2.04 1.15
C VAL A 51 19.74 2.73 -0.20
N TRP A 52 19.65 1.96 -1.29
CA TRP A 52 19.38 2.49 -2.63
C TRP A 52 17.97 3.06 -2.80
N PHE A 53 17.05 2.79 -1.86
CA PHE A 53 15.70 3.36 -1.87
C PHE A 53 15.73 4.89 -2.09
N TYR A 54 16.49 5.62 -1.28
CA TYR A 54 16.54 7.08 -1.36
C TYR A 54 17.11 7.57 -2.70
N ALA A 55 18.11 6.88 -3.25
CA ALA A 55 18.66 7.20 -4.56
C ALA A 55 17.64 6.96 -5.69
N VAL A 56 16.96 5.80 -5.69
CA VAL A 56 15.96 5.44 -6.71
C VAL A 56 14.79 6.42 -6.69
N VAL A 57 14.26 6.71 -5.50
CA VAL A 57 13.14 7.63 -5.31
C VAL A 57 13.52 9.06 -5.71
N SER A 58 14.73 9.51 -5.38
CA SER A 58 15.21 10.83 -5.79
C SER A 58 15.37 10.96 -7.30
N ILE A 59 16.00 9.97 -7.95
CA ILE A 59 16.16 9.93 -9.41
C ILE A 59 14.79 9.90 -10.10
N LEU A 60 13.88 9.04 -9.63
CA LEU A 60 12.54 8.93 -10.18
C LEU A 60 11.77 10.25 -10.06
N LEU A 61 11.85 10.93 -8.91
CA LEU A 61 11.24 12.24 -8.71
C LEU A 61 11.82 13.28 -9.67
N THR A 62 13.15 13.35 -9.78
CA THR A 62 13.83 14.29 -10.68
C THR A 62 13.42 14.06 -12.13
N LEU A 63 13.38 12.81 -12.59
CA LEU A 63 12.95 12.47 -13.95
C LEU A 63 11.49 12.83 -14.20
N LEU A 64 10.60 12.57 -13.24
CA LEU A 64 9.19 12.92 -13.36
C LEU A 64 8.97 14.43 -13.37
N ILE A 65 9.67 15.19 -12.52
CA ILE A 65 9.63 16.65 -12.54
C ILE A 65 10.14 17.17 -13.89
N TRP A 66 11.29 16.67 -14.35
CA TRP A 66 11.88 17.04 -15.64
C TRP A 66 10.90 16.82 -16.80
N TYR A 67 10.24 15.66 -16.82
CA TYR A 67 9.26 15.33 -17.85
C TYR A 67 7.93 16.11 -17.71
N SER A 68 7.57 16.51 -16.49
CA SER A 68 6.33 17.26 -16.22
C SER A 68 6.42 18.74 -16.62
N ILE A 69 7.57 19.38 -16.46
CA ILE A 69 7.78 20.79 -16.78
C ILE A 69 7.33 21.18 -18.21
N PRO A 70 7.71 20.46 -19.29
CA PRO A 70 7.30 20.82 -20.64
C PRO A 70 5.81 20.55 -20.93
N VAL A 71 5.15 19.68 -20.15
CA VAL A 71 3.72 19.36 -20.32
C VAL A 71 2.86 20.35 -19.56
N ASN A 72 3.06 20.43 -18.23
CA ASN A 72 2.37 21.35 -17.34
C ASN A 72 3.12 21.41 -16.00
N ALA A 73 3.62 22.61 -15.64
CA ALA A 73 4.35 22.83 -14.38
C ALA A 73 3.55 22.45 -13.12
N VAL A 74 2.21 22.49 -13.18
CA VAL A 74 1.34 22.11 -12.07
C VAL A 74 1.40 20.61 -11.79
N ILE A 75 1.65 19.76 -12.79
CA ILE A 75 1.90 18.31 -12.60
C ILE A 75 3.20 18.11 -11.81
N ALA A 76 4.25 18.88 -12.11
CA ALA A 76 5.52 18.82 -11.38
C ALA A 76 5.33 19.23 -9.91
N PHE A 77 4.51 20.26 -9.66
CA PHE A 77 4.12 20.64 -8.30
C PHE A 77 3.34 19.51 -7.59
N GLY A 78 2.39 18.88 -8.27
CA GLY A 78 1.69 17.70 -7.76
C GLY A 78 2.66 16.57 -7.38
N ALA A 79 3.62 16.25 -8.24
CA ALA A 79 4.64 15.24 -7.96
C ALA A 79 5.49 15.59 -6.71
N ALA A 80 5.90 16.84 -6.57
CA ALA A 80 6.62 17.32 -5.39
C ALA A 80 5.77 17.23 -4.11
N LEU A 81 4.49 17.60 -4.18
CA LEU A 81 3.54 17.44 -3.07
C LEU A 81 3.36 15.98 -2.67
N GLY A 82 3.18 15.08 -3.64
CA GLY A 82 3.07 13.63 -3.39
C GLY A 82 4.29 13.06 -2.69
N SER A 83 5.48 13.45 -3.14
CA SER A 83 6.75 13.09 -2.49
C SER A 83 6.82 13.60 -1.06
N SER A 84 6.46 14.87 -0.87
CA SER A 84 6.49 15.52 0.45
C SER A 84 5.53 14.83 1.42
N LEU A 85 4.31 14.54 0.97
CA LEU A 85 3.30 13.82 1.73
C LEU A 85 3.79 12.43 2.13
N PHE A 86 4.45 11.71 1.23
CA PHE A 86 5.03 10.41 1.54
C PHE A 86 6.07 10.51 2.66
N PHE A 87 7.06 11.40 2.53
CA PHE A 87 8.13 11.53 3.52
C PHE A 87 7.62 12.08 4.86
N ILE A 88 6.64 12.97 4.85
CA ILE A 88 5.97 13.46 6.05
C ILE A 88 5.27 12.28 6.73
N THR A 89 4.32 11.63 6.07
CA THR A 89 3.56 10.51 6.66
C THR A 89 4.48 9.40 7.16
N HIS A 90 5.48 9.03 6.36
CA HIS A 90 6.47 8.02 6.74
C HIS A 90 7.32 8.46 7.94
N GLY A 91 7.87 9.67 7.91
CA GLY A 91 8.72 10.21 8.97
C GLY A 91 7.97 10.36 10.29
N PHE A 92 6.71 10.81 10.24
CA PHE A 92 5.84 10.89 11.41
C PHE A 92 5.56 9.50 12.00
N ARG A 93 5.25 8.50 11.15
CA ARG A 93 5.03 7.11 11.60
C ARG A 93 6.29 6.55 12.29
N GLN A 94 7.46 6.69 11.66
CA GLN A 94 8.71 6.20 12.20
C GLN A 94 9.09 6.88 13.53
N ASN A 95 9.01 8.21 13.60
CA ASN A 95 9.28 8.95 14.83
C ASN A 95 8.30 8.58 15.95
N ALA A 96 7.04 8.30 15.62
CA ALA A 96 6.06 7.89 16.62
C ALA A 96 6.33 6.46 17.15
N GLU A 97 6.73 5.51 16.28
CA GLU A 97 7.19 4.18 16.69
C GLU A 97 8.48 4.21 17.54
N GLU A 98 9.43 5.07 17.18
CA GLU A 98 10.68 5.24 17.94
C GLU A 98 10.43 5.86 19.32
N ARG A 99 9.56 6.86 19.40
CA ARG A 99 9.13 7.46 20.68
C ARG A 99 8.41 6.44 21.56
N GLU A 100 7.57 5.58 20.98
CA GLU A 100 6.95 4.49 21.73
C GLU A 100 8.02 3.55 22.33
N LYS A 101 9.00 3.09 21.54
CA LYS A 101 10.07 2.22 22.04
C LYS A 101 10.88 2.87 23.16
N GLN A 102 11.20 4.17 23.04
CA GLN A 102 11.90 4.92 24.08
C GLN A 102 11.05 5.09 25.35
N MET A 103 9.75 5.33 25.22
CA MET A 103 8.81 5.46 26.35
C MET A 103 8.35 4.13 26.95
N LEU A 104 8.57 3.01 26.27
CA LEU A 104 8.45 1.67 26.86
C LEU A 104 9.67 1.35 27.75
N SER A 105 10.83 1.96 27.46
CA SER A 105 12.03 1.85 28.30
C SER A 105 12.05 2.82 29.49
N ALA A 106 11.39 3.98 29.36
CA ALA A 106 11.15 4.93 30.45
C ALA A 106 9.66 4.84 30.83
N GLN A 107 9.33 4.16 31.93
CA GLN A 107 8.02 3.68 32.43
C GLN A 107 6.80 4.67 32.45
N LYS A 108 6.86 5.82 31.77
CA LYS A 108 5.76 6.75 31.49
C LYS A 108 5.70 7.07 29.99
N MET A 109 4.83 6.38 29.25
CA MET A 109 4.23 6.99 28.07
C MET A 109 3.41 8.20 28.53
N SER A 110 3.71 9.40 28.03
CA SER A 110 2.82 10.55 28.22
C SER A 110 1.55 10.30 27.42
N ASP A 111 0.38 10.53 28.01
CA ASP A 111 -0.92 10.33 27.35
C ASP A 111 -1.03 11.11 26.02
N TRP A 112 -0.31 12.23 25.92
CA TRP A 112 -0.16 13.00 24.68
C TRP A 112 0.51 12.24 23.53
N SER A 113 1.52 11.40 23.81
CA SER A 113 2.23 10.65 22.77
C SER A 113 1.36 9.52 22.22
N LYS A 114 0.51 8.92 23.05
CA LYS A 114 -0.47 7.91 22.62
C LYS A 114 -1.54 8.54 21.71
N ILE A 115 -2.06 9.70 22.09
CA ILE A 115 -3.06 10.43 21.29
C ILE A 115 -2.49 10.76 19.91
N LEU A 116 -1.30 11.37 19.85
CA LEU A 116 -0.67 11.73 18.58
C LEU A 116 -0.38 10.50 17.70
N TYR A 117 0.06 9.38 18.28
CA TYR A 117 0.29 8.14 17.53
C TYR A 117 -0.99 7.58 16.90
N LEU A 118 -2.08 7.49 17.69
CA LEU A 118 -3.37 7.00 17.20
C LEU A 118 -3.94 7.91 16.11
N GLU A 119 -3.80 9.23 16.28
CA GLU A 119 -4.24 10.22 15.29
C GLU A 119 -3.46 10.09 13.98
N ILE A 120 -2.13 9.90 14.03
CA ILE A 120 -1.31 9.70 12.83
C ILE A 120 -1.71 8.43 12.08
N ILE A 121 -2.01 7.34 12.81
CA ILE A 121 -2.47 6.09 12.19
C ILE A 121 -3.82 6.29 11.51
N ASP A 122 -4.77 6.95 12.18
CA ASP A 122 -6.11 7.18 11.63
C ASP A 122 -6.06 8.12 10.40
N ALA A 123 -5.26 9.19 10.49
CA ALA A 123 -5.03 10.10 9.37
C ALA A 123 -4.36 9.40 8.17
N SER A 124 -3.37 8.54 8.42
CA SER A 124 -2.71 7.76 7.37
C SER A 124 -3.69 6.79 6.70
N PHE A 125 -4.52 6.11 7.49
CA PHE A 125 -5.53 5.17 6.97
C PHE A 125 -6.60 5.88 6.12
N SER A 126 -7.05 7.06 6.56
CA SER A 126 -7.99 7.91 5.80
C SER A 126 -7.38 8.39 4.47
N LEU A 127 -6.13 8.86 4.52
CA LEU A 127 -5.40 9.34 3.35
C LEU A 127 -5.16 8.25 2.31
N ASP A 128 -4.73 7.05 2.72
CA ASP A 128 -4.53 5.91 1.82
C ASP A 128 -5.84 5.50 1.13
N GLY A 129 -6.97 5.56 1.86
CA GLY A 129 -8.29 5.26 1.32
C GLY A 129 -8.74 6.25 0.24
N VAL A 130 -8.59 7.55 0.50
CA VAL A 130 -8.97 8.61 -0.44
C VAL A 130 -8.05 8.66 -1.66
N LEU A 131 -6.72 8.58 -1.46
CA LEU A 131 -5.76 8.55 -2.56
C LEU A 131 -5.96 7.31 -3.46
N GLY A 132 -6.24 6.15 -2.86
CA GLY A 132 -6.59 4.95 -3.61
C GLY A 132 -7.87 5.12 -4.43
N ALA A 133 -8.89 5.79 -3.89
CA ALA A 133 -10.14 6.04 -4.60
C ALA A 133 -9.95 6.95 -5.84
N PHE A 134 -9.07 7.95 -5.75
CA PHE A 134 -8.73 8.84 -6.87
C PHE A 134 -8.09 8.12 -8.07
N ALA A 135 -7.55 6.92 -7.87
CA ALA A 135 -7.03 6.11 -8.96
C ALA A 135 -8.12 5.40 -9.78
N PHE A 136 -9.34 5.33 -9.25
CA PHE A 136 -10.49 4.72 -9.92
C PHE A 136 -11.43 5.77 -10.53
N THR A 137 -11.62 6.90 -9.86
CA THR A 137 -12.54 7.95 -10.32
C THR A 137 -12.17 9.31 -9.74
N LEU A 138 -12.50 10.38 -10.47
CA LEU A 138 -12.37 11.77 -10.01
C LEU A 138 -13.67 12.31 -9.40
N SER A 139 -14.73 11.51 -9.40
CA SER A 139 -16.03 11.89 -8.84
C SER A 139 -15.99 11.86 -7.32
N VAL A 140 -15.96 13.05 -6.69
CA VAL A 140 -15.95 13.21 -5.23
C VAL A 140 -17.09 12.44 -4.53
N PRO A 141 -18.35 12.45 -5.01
CA PRO A 141 -19.41 11.65 -4.40
C PRO A 141 -19.11 10.15 -4.40
N LEU A 142 -18.58 9.61 -5.51
CA LEU A 142 -18.21 8.20 -5.61
C LEU A 142 -17.05 7.86 -4.66
N ILE A 143 -16.08 8.76 -4.52
CA ILE A 143 -14.96 8.61 -3.58
C ILE A 143 -15.47 8.57 -2.13
N VAL A 144 -16.32 9.50 -1.73
CA VAL A 144 -16.86 9.54 -0.35
C VAL A 144 -17.64 8.28 -0.03
N ILE A 145 -18.50 7.82 -0.94
CA ILE A 145 -19.27 6.58 -0.78
C ILE A 145 -18.32 5.37 -0.74
N GLY A 146 -17.37 5.28 -1.67
CA GLY A 146 -16.41 4.18 -1.75
C GLY A 146 -15.52 4.07 -0.53
N SER A 147 -14.95 5.18 -0.07
CA SER A 147 -14.14 5.24 1.17
C SER A 147 -14.97 4.91 2.40
N GLY A 148 -16.23 5.36 2.46
CA GLY A 148 -17.15 5.00 3.55
C GLY A 148 -17.45 3.50 3.60
N ILE A 149 -17.77 2.90 2.45
CA ILE A 149 -17.97 1.45 2.33
C ILE A 149 -16.68 0.69 2.69
N GLY A 150 -15.53 1.16 2.21
CA GLY A 150 -14.21 0.59 2.50
C GLY A 150 -13.89 0.60 3.99
N ALA A 151 -14.13 1.72 4.68
CA ALA A 151 -13.92 1.84 6.12
C ALA A 151 -14.79 0.85 6.92
N VAL A 152 -16.07 0.71 6.54
CA VAL A 152 -16.98 -0.27 7.16
C VAL A 152 -16.52 -1.70 6.88
N ALA A 153 -16.08 -2.01 5.65
CA ALA A 153 -15.60 -3.34 5.28
C ALA A 153 -14.33 -3.72 6.07
N VAL A 154 -13.34 -2.83 6.18
CA VAL A 154 -12.13 -3.06 6.97
C VAL A 154 -12.49 -3.25 8.45
N ARG A 155 -13.42 -2.46 8.99
CA ARG A 155 -13.89 -2.62 10.37
C ARG A 155 -14.52 -4.00 10.60
N GLN A 156 -15.34 -4.48 9.66
CA GLN A 156 -15.94 -5.82 9.75
C GLN A 156 -14.90 -6.93 9.66
N LEU A 157 -13.88 -6.79 8.80
CA LEU A 157 -12.78 -7.76 8.69
C LEU A 157 -11.97 -7.86 9.98
N THR A 158 -11.64 -6.70 10.57
CA THR A 158 -10.92 -6.62 11.85
C THR A 158 -11.74 -7.25 12.98
N ALA A 159 -13.05 -6.99 13.03
CA ALA A 159 -13.94 -7.55 14.05
C ALA A 159 -14.20 -9.05 13.90
N ARG A 160 -14.27 -9.59 12.67
CA ARG A 160 -14.72 -10.97 12.42
C ARG A 160 -13.62 -12.02 12.53
N ASN A 161 -12.38 -11.77 12.07
CA ASN A 161 -11.31 -12.77 12.19
C ASN A 161 -9.91 -12.27 11.78
N ILE A 162 -9.33 -11.33 12.54
CA ILE A 162 -7.97 -10.83 12.22
C ILE A 162 -6.90 -11.95 12.28
N GLU A 163 -7.13 -13.00 13.07
CA GLU A 163 -6.22 -14.14 13.20
C GLU A 163 -6.14 -14.99 11.93
N SER A 164 -7.23 -15.13 11.18
CA SER A 164 -7.23 -15.82 9.88
C SER A 164 -6.48 -15.04 8.80
N VAL A 165 -6.55 -13.70 8.83
CA VAL A 165 -5.84 -12.83 7.87
C VAL A 165 -4.33 -12.95 8.06
N LYS A 166 -3.85 -13.03 9.31
CA LYS A 166 -2.42 -13.23 9.65
C LYS A 166 -1.85 -14.55 9.11
N LYS A 167 -2.68 -15.54 8.78
CA LYS A 167 -2.26 -16.83 8.21
C LYS A 167 -1.84 -16.72 6.73
N TYR A 168 -2.29 -15.68 6.02
CA TYR A 168 -2.02 -15.50 4.58
C TYR A 168 -0.71 -14.74 4.34
N LYS A 169 0.40 -15.48 4.36
CA LYS A 169 1.78 -15.00 4.22
C LYS A 169 2.04 -14.10 2.99
N TYR A 170 1.30 -14.28 1.90
CA TYR A 170 1.52 -13.56 0.63
C TYR A 170 0.49 -12.47 0.33
N LEU A 171 -0.51 -12.27 1.20
CA LEU A 171 -1.57 -11.29 0.96
C LEU A 171 -1.04 -9.86 1.01
N LYS A 172 -0.09 -9.58 1.93
CA LYS A 172 0.61 -8.29 1.99
C LYS A 172 1.33 -7.97 0.68
N ASN A 173 2.00 -8.95 0.07
CA ASN A 173 2.70 -8.73 -1.21
C ASN A 173 1.70 -8.37 -2.31
N GLY A 174 0.57 -9.08 -2.40
CA GLY A 174 -0.48 -8.76 -3.38
C GLY A 174 -1.06 -7.35 -3.22
N ALA A 175 -1.30 -6.92 -1.97
CA ALA A 175 -1.74 -5.57 -1.69
C ALA A 175 -0.71 -4.52 -2.14
N MET A 176 0.57 -4.72 -1.83
CA MET A 176 1.62 -3.77 -2.22
C MET A 176 1.86 -3.73 -3.73
N TYR A 177 1.82 -4.87 -4.43
CA TYR A 177 1.88 -4.89 -5.90
C TYR A 177 0.69 -4.16 -6.53
N SER A 178 -0.49 -4.27 -5.92
CA SER A 178 -1.69 -3.53 -6.38
C SER A 178 -1.51 -2.03 -6.19
N ILE A 179 -0.99 -1.59 -5.04
CA ILE A 179 -0.66 -0.18 -4.76
C ILE A 179 0.35 0.36 -5.78
N GLY A 180 1.41 -0.39 -6.09
CA GLY A 180 2.41 0.02 -7.08
C GLY A 180 1.84 0.14 -8.49
N PHE A 181 0.98 -0.80 -8.89
CA PHE A 181 0.28 -0.74 -10.17
C PHE A 181 -0.69 0.45 -10.24
N LEU A 182 -1.42 0.69 -9.14
CA LEU A 182 -2.35 1.79 -9.02
C LEU A 182 -1.65 3.15 -9.13
N GLY A 183 -0.54 3.34 -8.41
CA GLY A 183 0.28 4.53 -8.52
C GLY A 183 0.82 4.75 -9.95
N SER A 184 1.17 3.68 -10.64
CA SER A 184 1.61 3.74 -12.04
C SER A 184 0.49 4.21 -12.98
N ILE A 185 -0.74 3.73 -12.79
CA ILE A 185 -1.90 4.20 -13.55
C ILE A 185 -2.19 5.67 -13.27
N MET A 186 -2.15 6.10 -12.00
CA MET A 186 -2.37 7.51 -11.65
C MET A 186 -1.34 8.41 -12.33
N LEU A 187 -0.05 8.03 -12.32
CA LEU A 187 0.98 8.76 -13.04
C LEU A 187 0.72 8.78 -14.55
N ALA A 188 0.35 7.65 -15.15
CA ALA A 188 0.01 7.58 -16.57
C ALA A 188 -1.16 8.52 -16.93
N ASN A 189 -2.24 8.50 -16.14
CA ASN A 189 -3.39 9.37 -16.32
C ASN A 189 -3.01 10.85 -16.13
N ALA A 190 -2.12 11.17 -15.19
CA ALA A 190 -1.63 12.54 -14.99
C ALA A 190 -0.92 13.11 -16.24
N PHE A 191 -0.24 12.26 -17.03
CA PHE A 191 0.39 12.66 -18.30
C PHE A 191 -0.54 12.59 -19.51
N GLY A 192 -1.85 12.39 -19.31
CA GLY A 192 -2.84 12.40 -20.38
C GLY A 192 -3.03 11.08 -21.12
N LEU A 193 -2.45 9.98 -20.62
CA LEU A 193 -2.82 8.64 -21.06
C LEU A 193 -4.19 8.34 -20.44
N HIS A 194 -5.27 8.68 -21.14
CA HIS A 194 -6.63 8.45 -20.67
C HIS A 194 -6.92 6.94 -20.64
N LEU A 195 -6.54 6.28 -19.55
CA LEU A 195 -6.84 4.87 -19.35
C LEU A 195 -8.32 4.73 -18.98
N PRO A 196 -9.05 3.79 -19.61
CA PRO A 196 -10.42 3.48 -19.22
C PRO A 196 -10.51 3.20 -17.72
N GLU A 197 -11.51 3.80 -17.06
CA GLU A 197 -11.72 3.69 -15.61
C GLU A 197 -11.84 2.23 -15.13
N LEU A 198 -12.22 1.31 -16.01
CA LEU A 198 -12.35 -0.12 -15.70
C LEU A 198 -11.01 -0.88 -15.64
N ILE A 199 -9.92 -0.33 -16.20
CA ILE A 199 -8.60 -0.98 -16.18
C ILE A 199 -8.04 -1.02 -14.74
N SER A 200 -8.15 0.08 -13.99
CA SER A 200 -7.61 0.15 -12.62
C SER A 200 -8.26 -0.89 -11.68
N PRO A 201 -9.61 -1.01 -11.60
CA PRO A 201 -10.29 -2.01 -10.79
C PRO A 201 -9.98 -3.42 -11.26
N LEU A 202 -10.02 -3.68 -12.57
CA LEU A 202 -9.79 -5.03 -13.12
C LEU A 202 -8.38 -5.52 -12.80
N ALA A 203 -7.37 -4.67 -13.00
CA ALA A 203 -5.99 -5.03 -12.69
C ALA A 203 -5.77 -5.24 -11.18
N THR A 204 -6.35 -4.37 -10.34
CA THR A 204 -6.29 -4.52 -8.89
C THR A 204 -6.91 -5.85 -8.43
N VAL A 205 -8.11 -6.17 -8.93
CA VAL A 205 -8.80 -7.44 -8.64
C VAL A 205 -7.99 -8.63 -9.15
N THR A 206 -7.38 -8.52 -10.32
CA THR A 206 -6.57 -9.60 -10.91
C THR A 206 -5.30 -9.86 -10.10
N ILE A 207 -4.57 -8.81 -9.71
CA ILE A 207 -3.35 -8.92 -8.91
C ILE A 207 -3.69 -9.49 -7.53
N LEU A 208 -4.67 -8.90 -6.84
CA LEU A 208 -5.12 -9.39 -5.53
C LEU A 208 -5.61 -10.83 -5.61
N GLY A 209 -6.42 -11.18 -6.61
CA GLY A 209 -6.93 -12.52 -6.84
C GLY A 209 -5.82 -13.56 -7.07
N TYR A 210 -4.82 -13.20 -7.87
CA TYR A 210 -3.65 -14.06 -8.11
C TYR A 210 -2.87 -14.34 -6.82
N PHE A 211 -2.58 -13.30 -6.03
CA PHE A 211 -1.86 -13.45 -4.77
C PHE A 211 -2.70 -14.15 -3.70
N LEU A 212 -4.01 -13.92 -3.65
CA LEU A 212 -4.95 -14.65 -2.80
C LEU A 212 -4.96 -16.13 -3.14
N TYR A 213 -5.08 -16.49 -4.42
CA TYR A 213 -5.03 -17.87 -4.88
C TYR A 213 -3.72 -18.57 -4.50
N ARG A 214 -2.58 -17.89 -4.75
CA ARG A 214 -1.25 -18.36 -4.33
C ARG A 214 -1.16 -18.58 -2.83
N SER A 215 -1.73 -17.66 -2.04
CA SER A 215 -1.74 -17.74 -0.58
C SER A 215 -2.63 -18.89 -0.08
N TRP A 216 -3.82 -19.07 -0.66
CA TRP A 216 -4.71 -20.19 -0.34
C TRP A 216 -4.08 -21.54 -0.67
N LYS A 217 -3.43 -21.68 -1.83
CA LYS A 217 -2.70 -22.91 -2.20
C LYS A 217 -1.53 -23.19 -1.24
N ALA A 218 -0.81 -22.16 -0.78
CA ALA A 218 0.27 -22.29 0.19
C ALA A 218 -0.23 -22.69 1.60
N VAL A 219 -1.43 -22.25 2.00
CA VAL A 219 -2.06 -22.64 3.26
C VAL A 219 -2.67 -24.05 3.18
N GLY A 220 -3.33 -24.38 2.07
CA GLY A 220 -3.91 -25.70 1.80
C GLY A 220 -2.85 -26.81 1.75
N GLY A 221 -1.68 -26.55 1.18
CA GLY A 221 -0.57 -27.51 1.17
C GLY A 221 0.09 -27.76 2.53
N LYS A 222 -0.03 -26.83 3.49
CA LYS A 222 0.47 -27.03 4.86
C LYS A 222 -0.54 -27.74 5.77
N GLY A 223 -1.83 -27.74 5.42
CA GLY A 223 -2.86 -28.48 6.13
C GLY A 223 -2.64 -29.99 6.07
N SER A 224 -2.24 -30.51 4.89
CA SER A 224 -1.99 -31.94 4.68
C SER A 224 -0.72 -32.43 5.40
N ILE A 225 0.38 -31.65 5.37
CA ILE A 225 1.67 -32.08 5.95
C ILE A 225 1.63 -32.10 7.49
N VAL A 226 0.82 -31.22 8.11
CA VAL A 226 0.65 -31.22 9.58
C VAL A 226 -0.31 -32.32 10.04
N PHE A 227 -1.31 -32.69 9.23
CA PHE A 227 -2.20 -33.81 9.54
C PHE A 227 -1.46 -35.15 9.43
N GLU A 228 -0.63 -35.32 8.41
CA GLU A 228 0.10 -36.56 8.15
C GLU A 228 1.22 -36.79 9.17
N ARG A 229 1.88 -35.73 9.66
CA ARG A 229 2.90 -35.86 10.72
C ARG A 229 2.32 -36.03 12.14
N ARG A 230 1.04 -35.73 12.34
CA ARG A 230 0.36 -35.79 13.66
C ARG A 230 -0.52 -37.02 13.84
N TYR A 231 -0.96 -37.65 12.75
CA TYR A 231 -1.77 -38.88 12.77
C TYR A 231 -1.15 -40.06 12.01
N GLY A 232 -0.04 -39.88 11.28
CA GLY A 232 0.73 -40.95 10.66
C GLY A 232 1.70 -41.63 11.64
N GLY A 233 1.18 -42.13 12.76
CA GLY A 233 1.91 -43.09 13.57
C GLY A 233 1.88 -44.45 12.85
N THR A 234 3.03 -44.90 12.36
CA THR A 234 3.22 -46.29 11.95
C THR A 234 2.88 -47.21 13.14
N PRO A 235 1.93 -48.16 13.00
CA PRO A 235 1.73 -49.19 14.02
C PRO A 235 2.97 -50.08 14.09
N GLY A 236 3.26 -50.55 15.30
CA GLY A 236 4.53 -51.15 15.67
C GLY A 236 4.95 -52.37 14.85
N SER A 237 6.26 -52.50 14.72
CA SER A 237 6.94 -53.78 14.56
C SER A 237 7.62 -54.09 15.90
N ILE A 238 6.91 -54.78 16.78
CA ILE A 238 7.52 -55.56 17.87
C ILE A 238 7.65 -56.98 17.34
N ALA A 239 8.87 -57.52 17.43
CA ALA A 239 9.28 -58.93 17.40
C ALA A 239 8.72 -59.84 16.30
N ASP A 240 9.59 -60.27 15.38
CA ASP A 240 10.25 -61.58 15.46
C ASP A 240 11.58 -61.55 14.69
#